data_AF-A0A1B6W179-F1
#
_entry.id   AF-A0A1B6W179-F1
#
_cell.length_a   1.000
_cell.length_b   1.000
_cell.length_c   1.000
_cell.angle_alpha   90.00
_cell.angle_beta   90.00
_cell.angle_gamma   90.00
#
_symmetry.space_group_name_H-M   'P 1'
#
loop_
_entity.id
_entity.type
_entity.pdbx_description
1 polymer ?
#
loop_
_entity_poly.entity_id
_entity_poly.type
_entity_poly.pdbx_seq_one_letter_code
_entity_poly.pdbx_strand_id
1 'polypeptide(L)'
;MTACGSTAKPSVTAPIKVVERPTLPPAPAELLADYERPAPPASGSPEALLNHAAEYGAWCGKRDAQASGWQQWYRNGQGAHRE
;
A
#
# COMPACT_ATOMS: atom_id res chain seq x y z
N MET A 1 -46.45 -41.13 -28.12
CA MET A 1 -45.06 -40.77 -27.77
C MET A 1 -44.77 -39.42 -28.40
N THR A 2 -44.96 -38.35 -27.65
CA THR A 2 -44.73 -36.98 -28.14
C THR A 2 -43.36 -36.53 -27.65
N ALA A 3 -42.44 -36.29 -28.58
CA ALA A 3 -41.05 -36.00 -28.29
C ALA A 3 -40.87 -34.65 -27.56
N CYS A 4 -39.92 -34.60 -26.62
CA CYS A 4 -39.46 -33.37 -25.97
C CYS A 4 -38.85 -32.42 -27.02
N GLY A 5 -39.47 -31.24 -27.20
CA GLY A 5 -38.87 -30.14 -27.95
C GLY A 5 -37.71 -29.53 -27.15
N SER A 6 -36.51 -29.52 -27.73
CA SER A 6 -35.31 -28.92 -27.13
C SER A 6 -35.44 -27.39 -27.11
N THR A 7 -35.47 -26.78 -25.92
CA THR A 7 -35.27 -25.33 -25.74
C THR A 7 -33.79 -25.00 -25.79
N ALA A 8 -33.17 -25.18 -26.96
CA ALA A 8 -31.84 -24.66 -27.23
C ALA A 8 -31.91 -23.16 -27.55
N LYS A 9 -32.31 -22.33 -26.56
CA LYS A 9 -32.01 -20.89 -26.64
C LYS A 9 -30.66 -20.71 -25.96
N PRO A 10 -29.56 -20.44 -26.69
CA PRO A 10 -28.28 -20.20 -26.04
C PRO A 10 -28.45 -19.00 -25.12
N SER A 11 -28.11 -19.17 -23.84
CA SER A 11 -27.99 -18.07 -22.90
C SER A 11 -27.03 -17.07 -23.51
N VAL A 12 -27.54 -15.89 -23.89
CA VAL A 12 -26.73 -14.79 -24.38
C VAL A 12 -25.96 -14.26 -23.18
N THR A 13 -24.77 -14.82 -22.95
CA THR A 13 -23.83 -14.27 -21.99
C THR A 13 -23.35 -12.95 -22.58
N ALA A 14 -23.72 -11.83 -21.95
CA ALA A 14 -23.17 -10.53 -22.29
C ALA A 14 -21.64 -10.62 -22.26
N PRO A 15 -20.93 -10.02 -23.23
CA PRO A 15 -19.47 -10.02 -23.22
C PRO A 15 -18.97 -9.49 -21.89
N ILE A 16 -17.99 -10.17 -21.31
CA ILE A 16 -17.35 -9.78 -20.04
C ILE A 16 -16.81 -8.37 -20.22
N LYS A 17 -17.30 -7.42 -19.41
CA LYS A 17 -16.76 -6.07 -19.39
C LYS A 17 -15.34 -6.13 -18.83
N VAL A 18 -14.35 -5.93 -19.69
CA VAL A 18 -12.97 -5.71 -19.26
C VAL A 18 -12.89 -4.27 -18.77
N VAL A 19 -12.71 -4.10 -17.46
CA VAL A 19 -12.41 -2.79 -16.87
C VAL A 19 -10.90 -2.67 -16.83
N GLU A 20 -10.37 -1.62 -17.45
CA GLU A 20 -8.93 -1.33 -17.40
C GLU A 20 -8.50 -1.14 -15.96
N ARG A 21 -7.44 -1.85 -15.55
CA ARG A 21 -6.92 -1.77 -14.18
C ARG A 21 -6.21 -0.42 -14.02
N PRO A 22 -6.63 0.44 -13.08
CA PRO A 22 -5.89 1.65 -12.76
C PRO A 22 -4.45 1.29 -12.40
N THR A 23 -3.48 1.79 -13.16
CA THR A 23 -2.07 1.61 -12.87
C THR A 23 -1.57 2.83 -12.10
N LEU A 24 -1.09 2.61 -10.87
CA LEU A 24 -0.45 3.68 -10.10
C LEU A 24 0.96 3.91 -10.64
N PRO A 25 1.47 5.16 -10.62
CA PRO A 25 2.85 5.44 -10.97
C PRO A 25 3.79 4.66 -10.02
N PRO A 26 4.99 4.24 -10.45
CA PRO A 26 5.91 3.53 -9.58
C PRO A 26 6.20 4.35 -8.31
N ALA A 27 6.26 3.67 -7.16
CA ALA A 27 6.57 4.32 -5.90
C ALA A 27 8.05 4.74 -5.84
N PRO A 28 8.38 5.94 -5.32
CA PRO A 28 9.76 6.34 -5.11
C PRO A 28 10.48 5.42 -4.11
N ALA A 29 11.78 5.17 -4.34
CA ALA A 29 12.57 4.20 -3.60
C ALA A 29 12.69 4.54 -2.10
N GLU A 30 12.68 5.83 -1.77
CA GLU A 30 12.74 6.35 -0.39
C GLU A 30 11.51 5.91 0.43
N LEU A 31 10.36 5.69 -0.21
CA LEU A 31 9.17 5.16 0.46
C LEU A 31 9.27 3.67 0.78
N LEU A 32 10.16 2.96 0.08
CA LEU A 32 10.46 1.55 0.27
C LEU A 32 11.66 1.32 1.19
N ALA A 33 12.30 2.39 1.67
CA ALA A 33 13.43 2.30 2.57
C ALA A 33 13.07 1.53 3.85
N ASP A 34 13.89 0.55 4.23
CA ASP A 34 13.77 -0.09 5.53
C ASP A 34 14.59 0.70 6.55
N TYR A 35 13.95 1.09 7.64
CA TYR A 35 14.60 1.79 8.74
C TYR A 35 14.68 0.83 9.92
N GLU A 36 15.89 0.34 10.20
CA GLU A 36 16.13 -0.53 11.33
C GLU A 36 15.73 0.17 12.64
N ARG A 37 14.89 -0.50 13.43
CA ARG A 37 14.50 0.00 14.74
C ARG A 37 15.70 -0.06 15.67
N PRO A 38 16.01 1.00 16.42
CA PRO A 38 17.05 0.97 17.45
C PRO A 38 16.85 -0.20 18.42
N ALA A 39 17.95 -0.85 18.79
CA ALA A 39 17.93 -1.90 19.79
C ALA A 39 17.50 -1.34 21.16
N PRO A 40 16.96 -2.17 22.06
CA PRO A 40 16.66 -1.75 23.43
C PRO A 40 17.88 -1.12 24.11
N PRO A 41 17.69 -0.19 25.07
CA PRO A 41 18.78 0.47 25.76
C PRO A 41 19.68 -0.56 26.46
N ALA A 42 20.99 -0.36 26.39
CA ALA A 42 21.98 -1.29 26.95
C ALA A 42 21.86 -1.48 28.46
N SER A 43 21.27 -0.50 29.17
CA SER A 43 20.94 -0.60 30.60
C SER A 43 19.82 0.38 30.97
N GLY A 44 19.36 0.29 32.22
CA GLY A 44 18.41 1.26 32.81
C GLY A 44 19.05 2.55 33.34
N SER A 45 20.35 2.78 33.14
CA SER A 45 20.98 4.04 33.57
C SER A 45 20.35 5.25 32.87
N PRO A 46 20.26 6.41 33.53
CA PRO A 46 19.72 7.63 32.91
C PRO A 46 20.38 7.96 31.55
N GLU A 47 21.70 7.83 31.44
CA GLU A 47 22.44 8.13 30.22
C GLU A 47 22.05 7.20 29.07
N ALA A 48 22.00 5.88 29.32
CA ALA A 48 21.58 4.90 28.31
C ALA A 48 20.14 5.12 27.85
N LEU A 49 19.23 5.50 28.76
CA LEU A 49 17.84 5.80 28.43
C LEU A 49 17.71 7.07 27.58
N LEU A 50 18.46 8.13 27.91
CA LEU A 50 18.43 9.39 27.17
C LEU A 50 18.99 9.23 25.75
N ASN A 51 20.11 8.52 25.59
CA ASN A 51 20.69 8.23 24.28
C ASN A 51 19.71 7.41 23.42
N HIS A 52 19.15 6.33 23.97
CA HIS A 52 18.15 5.53 23.27
C HIS A 52 16.91 6.35 22.90
N ALA A 53 16.41 7.22 23.79
CA ALA A 53 15.26 8.06 23.50
C ALA A 53 15.50 8.99 22.30
N ALA A 54 16.69 9.57 22.19
CA ALA A 54 17.07 10.40 21.04
C ALA A 54 17.12 9.59 19.73
N GLU A 55 17.77 8.42 19.74
CA GLU A 55 17.86 7.54 18.57
C GLU A 55 16.49 7.00 18.14
N TYR A 56 15.69 6.54 19.11
CA TYR A 56 14.33 6.04 18.87
C TYR A 56 13.42 7.15 18.34
N GLY A 57 13.51 8.37 18.88
CA GLY A 57 12.78 9.52 18.36
C GLY A 57 13.14 9.85 16.91
N ALA A 58 14.43 9.81 16.56
CA ALA A 58 14.87 10.00 15.18
C ALA A 58 14.36 8.89 14.24
N TRP A 59 14.32 7.64 14.71
CA TRP A 59 13.71 6.53 13.97
C TRP A 59 12.20 6.73 13.73
N CYS A 60 11.46 7.16 14.76
CA CYS A 60 10.04 7.52 14.60
C CYS A 60 9.85 8.61 13.55
N GLY A 61 10.67 9.66 13.57
CA GLY A 61 10.61 10.74 12.58
C GLY A 61 10.79 10.24 11.13
N LYS A 62 11.71 9.31 10.89
CA LYS A 62 11.88 8.67 9.56
C LYS A 62 10.64 7.88 9.14
N ARG A 63 10.04 7.13 10.07
CA ARG A 63 8.82 6.36 9.82
C ARG A 63 7.61 7.25 9.52
N ASP A 64 7.45 8.35 10.25
CA ASP A 64 6.36 9.30 10.04
C ASP A 64 6.49 10.04 8.69
N ALA A 65 7.72 10.43 8.33
CA ALA A 65 8.02 11.00 7.03
C ALA A 65 7.69 10.02 5.88
N GLN A 66 8.07 8.75 6.03
CA GLN A 66 7.76 7.71 5.06
C GLN A 66 6.25 7.47 4.93
N ALA A 67 5.52 7.41 6.05
CA ALA A 67 4.06 7.27 6.03
C ALA A 67 3.38 8.45 5.33
N SER A 68 3.84 9.67 5.61
CA SER A 68 3.35 10.89 4.95
C SER A 68 3.65 10.87 3.44
N GLY A 69 4.83 10.41 3.05
CA GLY A 69 5.22 10.24 1.66
C GLY A 69 4.34 9.24 0.91
N TRP A 70 4.00 8.10 1.53
CA TRP A 70 3.05 7.14 0.96
C TRP A 70 1.66 7.74 0.73
N GLN A 71 1.16 8.50 1.71
CA GLN A 71 -0.13 9.18 1.59
C GLN A 71 -0.12 10.21 0.45
N GLN A 72 0.96 10.97 0.32
CA GLN A 72 1.12 11.97 -0.74
C GLN A 72 1.23 11.30 -2.12
N TRP A 73 2.07 10.28 -2.27
CA TRP A 73 2.18 9.51 -3.51
C TRP A 73 0.82 8.95 -3.95
N TYR A 74 0.07 8.36 -3.01
CA TYR A 74 -1.26 7.82 -3.31
C TYR A 74 -2.23 8.91 -3.80
N ARG A 75 -2.29 10.06 -3.10
CA ARG A 75 -3.15 11.19 -3.49
C ARG A 75 -2.79 11.73 -4.88
N ASN A 76 -1.50 11.83 -5.19
CA ASN A 76 -1.03 12.28 -6.49
C ASN A 76 -1.39 11.27 -7.61
N GLY A 77 -1.24 9.97 -7.34
CA GLY A 77 -1.64 8.91 -8.27
C GLY A 77 -3.15 8.84 -8.54
N GLN A 78 -3.99 9.20 -7.56
CA GLN A 78 -5.44 9.33 -7.75
C GLN A 78 -5.83 10.55 -8.59
N GLY A 79 -5.10 11.66 -8.46
CA GLY A 79 -5.33 12.87 -9.26
C GLY A 79 -5.03 12.66 -10.74
N ALA A 80 -3.99 11.90 -11.06
CA ALA A 80 -3.61 11.57 -12.44
C ALA A 80 -4.63 10.68 -13.19
N HIS A 81 -5.56 10.03 -12.50
CA HIS A 81 -6.56 9.13 -13.09
C HIS A 81 -7.94 9.80 -13.30
N ARG A 82 -8.05 11.10 -13.01
CA ARG A 82 -9.29 11.89 -13.14
C ARG A 82 -9.30 12.87 -14.32
N GLU A 83 -8.25 12.90 -15.12
CA GLU A 83 -8.14 13.72 -16.34
C GLU A 83 -8.27 12.87 -17.61
#